data_AF-A0A535P058-F1
#
_entry.id   AF-A0A535P058-F1
#
_cell.length_a   1.000
_cell.length_b   1.000
_cell.length_c   1.000
_cell.angle_alpha   90.00
_cell.angle_beta   90.00
_cell.angle_gamma   90.00
#
_symmetry.space_group_name_H-M   'P 1'
#
loop_
_entity.id
_entity.type
_entity.pdbx_description
1 polymer ?
#
loop_
_entity_poly.entity_id
_entity_poly.type
_entity_poly.pdbx_seq_one_letter_code
_entity_poly.pdbx_strand_id
1 'polypeptide(L)'
;MSQQTATVPVATTREAVTTRQRRPSPFSLEQVGAMTFLLVFVIYFLVPFFWLIVSSTKNAGDLFGTFGLWFSPNFNLWSNLQQLFTYNSGIYVRWLL
;
A
#
# COMPACT_ATOMS: atom_id res chain seq x y z
N MET A 1 34.65 -36.24 -71.66
CA MET A 1 34.30 -34.83 -71.94
C MET A 1 32.80 -34.83 -72.21
N SER A 2 31.89 -34.30 -71.39
CA SER A 2 31.96 -33.13 -70.51
C SER A 2 30.93 -33.29 -69.38
N GLN A 3 31.34 -33.03 -68.15
CA GLN A 3 30.53 -33.12 -66.94
C GLN A 3 29.34 -32.15 -67.01
N GLN A 4 28.15 -32.64 -66.68
CA GLN A 4 26.93 -31.85 -66.57
C GLN A 4 26.94 -31.12 -65.22
N THR A 5 27.16 -29.82 -65.25
CA THR A 5 27.23 -28.97 -64.05
C THR A 5 25.83 -28.88 -63.43
N ALA A 6 25.59 -29.65 -62.37
CA ALA A 6 24.39 -29.55 -61.57
C ALA A 6 24.38 -28.21 -60.82
N THR A 7 23.36 -27.39 -61.09
CA THR A 7 23.09 -26.16 -60.34
C THR A 7 22.77 -26.53 -58.89
N VAL A 8 23.67 -26.23 -57.97
CA VAL A 8 23.43 -26.38 -56.53
C VAL A 8 22.35 -25.37 -56.14
N PRO A 9 21.19 -25.81 -55.59
CA PRO A 9 20.26 -24.86 -55.01
C PRO A 9 20.93 -24.30 -53.76
N VAL A 10 21.18 -22.99 -53.75
CA VAL A 10 21.55 -22.29 -52.52
C VAL A 10 20.34 -22.40 -51.60
N ALA A 11 20.38 -23.39 -50.71
CA ALA A 11 19.51 -23.44 -49.56
C ALA A 11 19.89 -22.23 -48.70
N THR A 12 19.21 -21.10 -48.93
CA THR A 12 19.22 -19.99 -48.01
C THR A 12 18.62 -20.53 -46.72
N THR A 13 19.46 -20.97 -45.80
CA THR A 13 19.10 -21.16 -44.40
C THR A 13 18.74 -19.77 -43.87
N ARG A 14 17.51 -19.33 -44.17
CA ARG A 14 16.84 -18.30 -43.40
C ARG A 14 16.71 -18.92 -42.02
N GLU A 15 17.65 -18.58 -41.14
CA GLU A 15 17.42 -18.70 -39.71
C GLU A 15 16.09 -18.03 -39.43
N ALA A 16 15.07 -18.85 -39.22
CA ALA A 16 13.82 -18.40 -38.66
C ALA A 16 14.17 -17.93 -37.25
N VAL A 17 14.49 -16.65 -37.12
CA VAL A 17 14.51 -15.95 -35.84
C VAL A 17 13.09 -16.03 -35.32
N THR A 18 12.80 -17.13 -34.63
CA THR A 18 11.61 -17.26 -33.82
C THR A 18 11.82 -16.30 -32.66
N THR A 19 11.44 -15.04 -32.86
CA THR A 19 11.20 -14.12 -31.76
C THR A 19 10.10 -14.77 -30.93
N ARG A 20 10.51 -15.55 -29.92
CA ARG A 20 9.64 -16.10 -28.89
C ARG A 20 9.05 -14.89 -28.18
N GLN A 21 7.90 -14.42 -28.66
CA GLN A 21 7.12 -13.41 -27.99
C GLN A 21 6.88 -13.92 -26.57
N ARG A 22 7.55 -13.30 -25.59
CA ARG A 22 7.21 -13.47 -24.19
C ARG A 22 5.78 -13.00 -24.05
N ARG A 23 4.83 -13.93 -24.02
CA ARG A 23 3.48 -13.66 -23.55
C ARG A 23 3.62 -12.94 -22.20
N PRO A 24 3.02 -11.77 -21.99
CA PRO A 24 2.96 -11.18 -20.67
C PRO A 24 2.33 -12.23 -19.76
N SER A 25 3.04 -12.64 -18.71
CA SER A 25 2.49 -13.62 -17.79
C SER A 25 1.26 -12.99 -17.15
N PRO A 26 0.08 -13.67 -17.16
CA PRO A 26 -1.01 -13.23 -16.31
C PRO A 26 -0.48 -13.17 -14.88
N PHE A 27 -0.82 -12.12 -14.14
CA PHE A 27 -0.45 -11.93 -12.73
C PHE A 27 -0.53 -13.27 -12.01
N SER A 28 0.62 -13.77 -11.54
CA SER A 28 0.66 -15.06 -10.85
C SER A 28 -0.20 -14.99 -9.60
N LEU A 29 -0.97 -16.04 -9.30
CA LEU A 29 -1.78 -16.11 -8.07
C LEU A 29 -0.91 -15.84 -6.82
N GLU A 30 0.35 -16.24 -6.88
CA GLU A 30 1.38 -15.98 -5.86
C GLU A 30 1.64 -14.48 -5.68
N GLN A 31 1.78 -13.71 -6.77
CA GLN A 31 1.93 -12.25 -6.70
C GLN A 31 0.69 -11.57 -6.13
N VAL A 32 -0.51 -12.02 -6.51
CA VAL A 32 -1.77 -11.45 -5.96
C VAL A 32 -1.86 -11.74 -4.46
N GLY A 33 -1.48 -12.95 -4.02
CA GLY A 33 -1.40 -13.31 -2.61
C GLY A 33 -0.42 -12.44 -1.85
N ALA A 34 0.81 -12.29 -2.35
CA ALA A 34 1.84 -11.44 -1.73
C ALA A 34 1.41 -9.96 -1.67
N MET A 35 0.83 -9.43 -2.75
CA MET A 35 0.31 -8.05 -2.79
C MET A 35 -0.80 -7.84 -1.76
N THR A 36 -1.77 -8.75 -1.70
CA THR A 36 -2.88 -8.68 -0.75
C THR A 36 -2.37 -8.74 0.68
N PHE A 37 -1.43 -9.64 0.97
CA PHE A 37 -0.79 -9.77 2.27
C PHE A 37 -0.10 -8.46 2.68
N LEU A 38 0.73 -7.89 1.81
CA LEU A 38 1.40 -6.61 2.08
C LEU A 38 0.40 -5.47 2.31
N LEU A 39 -0.68 -5.43 1.54
CA LEU A 39 -1.73 -4.42 1.70
C LEU A 39 -2.44 -4.54 3.05
N VAL A 40 -2.73 -5.77 3.51
CA VAL A 40 -3.28 -6.00 4.85
C VAL A 40 -2.32 -5.51 5.93
N PHE A 41 -1.02 -5.75 5.77
CA PHE A 41 -0.01 -5.24 6.70
C PHE A 41 0.01 -3.71 6.75
N VAL A 42 -0.02 -3.05 5.59
CA VAL A 42 -0.12 -1.58 5.53
C VAL A 42 -1.37 -1.10 6.27
N ILE A 43 -2.53 -1.67 5.98
CA ILE A 43 -3.78 -1.29 6.66
C ILE A 43 -3.66 -1.51 8.17
N TYR A 44 -3.14 -2.66 8.60
CA TYR A 44 -2.95 -2.97 10.01
C TYR A 44 -2.09 -1.92 10.73
N PHE A 45 -1.02 -1.45 10.09
CA PHE A 45 -0.19 -0.38 10.64
C PHE A 45 -0.89 0.97 10.62
N LEU A 46 -1.74 1.27 9.63
CA LEU A 46 -2.43 2.55 9.52
C LEU A 46 -3.64 2.67 10.45
N VAL A 47 -4.34 1.57 10.74
CA VAL A 47 -5.51 1.53 11.63
C VAL A 47 -5.29 2.21 12.98
N PRO A 48 -4.22 1.94 13.75
CA PRO A 48 -4.01 2.60 15.04
C PRO A 48 -3.78 4.12 14.92
N PHE A 49 -3.10 4.59 13.87
CA PHE A 49 -2.93 6.02 13.62
C PHE A 49 -4.24 6.70 13.25
N PHE A 50 -5.00 6.07 12.35
CA PHE A 50 -6.33 6.55 11.98
C PHE A 50 -7.24 6.65 13.20
N TRP A 51 -7.24 5.62 14.05
CA TRP A 51 -7.97 5.62 15.31
C TRP A 51 -7.53 6.76 16.23
N LEU A 52 -6.22 7.01 16.37
CA LEU A 52 -5.70 8.09 17.21
C LEU A 52 -6.15 9.48 16.73
N ILE A 53 -6.17 9.70 15.41
CA ILE A 53 -6.68 10.94 14.81
C ILE A 53 -8.16 11.11 15.16
N VAL A 54 -8.98 10.07 14.94
CA VAL A 54 -10.42 10.09 15.26
C VAL A 54 -10.65 10.33 16.75
N SER A 55 -9.94 9.61 17.62
CA SER A 55 -10.05 9.71 19.07
C SER A 55 -9.65 11.09 19.60
N SER A 56 -8.66 11.75 18.99
CA SER A 56 -8.27 13.12 19.37
C SER A 56 -9.39 14.16 19.18
N THR A 57 -10.36 13.88 18.30
CA THR A 57 -11.52 14.75 18.05
C THR A 57 -12.70 14.49 18.98
N LYS A 58 -12.69 13.39 19.75
CA LYS A 58 -13.79 12.98 20.63
C LYS A 58 -13.55 13.44 22.06
N ASN A 59 -14.62 13.60 22.83
CA ASN A 59 -14.53 13.76 24.29
C ASN A 59 -14.53 12.39 25.00
N ALA A 60 -14.35 12.37 26.33
CA ALA A 60 -14.27 11.14 27.11
C ALA A 60 -15.54 10.26 27.00
N GLY A 61 -16.74 10.86 26.95
CA GLY A 61 -17.99 10.11 26.81
C GLY A 61 -18.13 9.50 25.41
N ASP A 62 -17.77 10.25 24.38
CA ASP A 62 -17.87 9.84 23.00
C ASP A 62 -16.88 8.71 22.64
N LEU A 63 -15.73 8.62 23.33
CA LEU A 63 -14.76 7.54 23.16
C LEU A 63 -15.35 6.16 23.48
N PHE A 64 -16.25 6.08 24.47
CA PHE A 64 -16.87 4.83 24.91
C PHE A 64 -18.32 4.67 24.43
N GLY A 65 -18.99 5.77 24.06
CA GLY A 65 -20.39 5.77 23.64
C GLY A 65 -20.64 5.73 22.13
N THR A 66 -19.60 5.90 21.30
CA THR A 66 -19.73 5.92 19.83
C THR A 66 -18.87 4.85 19.16
N PHE A 67 -19.08 4.63 17.85
CA PHE A 67 -18.28 3.66 17.10
C PHE A 67 -16.79 4.05 17.11
N GLY A 68 -15.92 3.13 17.53
CA GLY A 68 -14.52 3.40 17.82
C GLY A 68 -13.68 3.83 16.61
N LEU A 69 -13.95 3.28 15.42
CA LEU A 69 -13.21 3.56 14.19
C LEU A 69 -13.83 4.68 13.34
N TRP A 70 -14.69 5.51 13.90
CA TRP A 70 -15.31 6.60 13.16
C TRP A 70 -15.57 7.83 14.02
N PHE A 71 -15.85 8.96 13.39
CA PHE A 71 -16.07 10.23 14.08
C PHE A 71 -17.35 10.22 14.94
N SER A 72 -17.31 10.97 16.04
CA SER A 72 -18.49 11.31 16.86
C SER A 72 -19.25 12.47 16.22
N PRO A 73 -20.55 12.67 16.51
CA PRO A 73 -21.26 13.90 16.17
C PRO A 73 -20.59 15.17 16.71
N ASN A 74 -19.87 15.07 17.83
CA ASN A 74 -19.24 16.22 18.48
C ASN A 74 -17.75 16.32 18.13
N PHE A 75 -17.31 17.52 17.71
CA PHE A 75 -15.90 17.81 17.41
C PHE A 75 -15.25 18.62 18.54
N ASN A 76 -14.32 18.00 19.29
CA ASN A 76 -13.73 18.54 20.53
C ASN A 76 -12.21 18.74 20.46
N LEU A 77 -11.60 18.74 19.27
CA LEU A 77 -10.14 18.79 19.12
C LEU A 77 -9.48 19.98 19.83
N TRP A 78 -10.01 21.19 19.64
CA TRP A 78 -9.42 22.39 20.24
C TRP A 78 -9.53 22.40 21.78
N SER A 79 -10.68 21.98 22.31
CA SER A 79 -10.91 21.84 23.75
C SER A 79 -9.95 20.81 24.36
N ASN A 80 -9.77 19.67 23.70
CA ASN A 80 -8.83 18.62 24.13
C ASN A 80 -7.38 19.14 24.16
N LEU A 81 -6.96 19.90 23.15
CA LEU A 81 -5.63 20.52 23.12
C LEU A 81 -5.45 21.56 24.23
N GLN A 82 -6.42 22.45 24.43
CA GLN A 82 -6.36 23.43 25.50
C GLN A 82 -6.25 22.75 26.87
N GLN A 83 -7.06 21.71 27.12
CA GLN A 83 -6.99 20.91 28.34
C GLN A 83 -5.61 20.26 28.51
N LEU A 84 -5.05 19.68 27.45
CA LEU A 84 -3.71 19.09 27.49
C LEU A 84 -2.64 20.11 27.90
N PHE A 85 -2.65 21.32 27.33
CA PHE A 85 -1.63 22.34 27.62
C PHE A 85 -1.83 23.07 28.95
N THR A 86 -3.06 23.09 29.48
CA THR A 86 -3.39 23.75 30.75
C THR A 86 -3.48 22.78 31.93
N TYR A 87 -3.41 21.47 31.68
CA TYR A 87 -3.54 20.44 32.70
C TYR A 87 -2.51 20.62 33.81
N ASN A 88 -3.00 20.72 35.05
CA ASN A 88 -2.19 20.87 36.27
C ASN A 88 -1.10 21.95 36.13
N SER A 89 -1.51 23.16 35.70
CA SER A 89 -0.61 24.29 35.43
C SER A 89 0.42 24.02 34.32
N GLY A 90 0.03 23.24 33.31
CA GLY A 90 0.88 22.91 32.16
C GLY A 90 1.96 21.86 32.46
N ILE A 91 1.68 20.91 33.35
CA ILE A 91 2.66 19.89 33.78
C ILE A 91 3.23 19.09 32.60
N TYR A 92 2.42 18.78 31.58
CA TYR A 92 2.86 18.03 30.41
C TYR A 92 3.86 18.81 29.56
N VAL A 93 3.70 20.14 29.44
CA VAL A 93 4.67 21.00 28.74
C VAL A 93 5.97 21.06 29.53
N ARG A 94 5.88 21.13 30.86
CA ARG A 94 7.05 21.14 31.74
C ARG A 94 7.88 19.86 31.64
N TRP A 95 7.29 18.71 31.35
CA TRP A 95 8.04 17.46 31.10
C TRP A 95 8.71 17.41 29.72
N LEU A 96 8.21 18.19 28.76
CA LEU A 96 8.75 18.23 27.39
C LEU A 96 9.98 19.14 27.26
N LEU A 97 10.12 20.10 28.18
CA LEU A 97 11.27 21.01 28.32
C LEU A 97 12.38 20.36 29.18
#